data_AF-A0A847FJE2-F1
#
_entry.id   AF-A0A847FJE2-F1
#
_cell.length_a   1.000
_cell.length_b   1.000
_cell.length_c   1.000
_cell.angle_alpha   90.00
_cell.angle_beta   90.00
_cell.angle_gamma   90.00
#
_symmetry.space_group_name_H-M   'P 1'
#
loop_
_entity.id
_entity.type
_entity.pdbx_description
1 polymer ?
#
loop_
_entity_poly.entity_id
_entity_poly.type
_entity_poly.pdbx_seq_one_letter_code
_entity_poly.pdbx_strand_id
1 'polypeptide(L)'
;MSLGLALMEEYLPGVTRGLNDYYLPTARCMPRITVIPVEVPSRWGPLGAKGLGEAATLATAPAILNGIYHACGARVRTLPATPERVLVALREAGARNAGRSSAASSAEQVR
;
A
#
# COMPACT_ATOMS: atom_id res chain seq x y z
N MET A 1 9.52 4.00 8.29
CA MET A 1 10.04 3.22 7.15
C MET A 1 8.93 2.84 6.18
N SER A 2 8.12 1.82 6.44
CA SER A 2 7.23 1.27 5.40
C SER A 2 6.12 2.18 4.86
N LEU A 3 5.72 3.24 5.57
CA LEU A 3 4.84 4.27 5.02
C LEU A 3 5.49 4.96 3.80
N GLY A 4 6.78 5.29 3.90
CA GLY A 4 7.53 5.90 2.82
C GLY A 4 7.72 4.93 1.66
N LEU A 5 8.16 3.70 1.92
CA LEU A 5 8.19 2.62 0.91
C LEU A 5 6.85 2.47 0.17
N ALA A 6 5.74 2.59 0.90
CA ALA A 6 4.42 2.42 0.32
C ALA A 6 3.99 3.60 -0.57
N LEU A 7 4.40 4.84 -0.26
CA LEU A 7 3.77 6.04 -0.82
C LEU A 7 4.73 7.06 -1.44
N MET A 8 6.02 7.05 -1.12
CA MET A 8 6.94 8.17 -1.38
C MET A 8 8.33 7.74 -1.88
N GLU A 9 8.89 6.71 -1.29
CA GLU A 9 10.30 6.35 -1.45
C GLU A 9 10.53 5.59 -2.76
N GLU A 10 11.17 6.23 -3.72
CA GLU A 10 11.60 5.64 -4.98
C GLU A 10 12.99 6.17 -5.37
N TYR A 11 13.96 5.28 -5.48
CA TYR A 11 15.29 5.61 -5.99
C TYR A 11 15.38 5.25 -7.47
N LEU A 12 15.68 6.25 -8.30
CA LEU A 12 15.86 6.09 -9.74
C LEU A 12 17.35 6.28 -10.10
N PRO A 13 18.05 5.22 -10.52
CA PRO A 13 19.47 5.31 -10.87
C PRO A 13 19.74 6.38 -11.95
N GLY A 14 20.70 7.27 -11.68
CA GLY A 14 21.08 8.36 -12.59
C GLY A 14 20.13 9.59 -12.56
N VAL A 15 18.97 9.47 -11.93
CA VAL A 15 17.99 10.57 -11.80
C VAL A 15 17.96 11.11 -10.37
N THR A 16 17.80 10.24 -9.37
CA THR A 16 17.74 10.66 -7.95
C THR A 16 19.13 11.05 -7.45
N ARG A 17 19.33 12.32 -7.08
CA ARG A 17 20.65 12.86 -6.68
C ARG A 17 20.78 13.18 -5.20
N GLY A 18 19.68 13.16 -4.45
CA GLY A 18 19.67 13.41 -3.01
C GLY A 18 18.26 13.45 -2.45
N LEU A 19 18.13 13.95 -1.23
CA LEU A 19 16.85 14.00 -0.49
C LEU A 19 15.83 15.00 -1.05
N ASN A 20 16.23 15.86 -1.99
CA ASN A 20 15.30 16.72 -2.72
C ASN A 20 14.49 15.91 -3.76
N ASP A 21 15.05 14.82 -4.26
CA ASP A 21 14.43 13.93 -5.26
C ASP A 21 13.95 12.61 -4.65
N TYR A 22 14.45 12.25 -3.45
CA TYR A 22 14.05 11.08 -2.69
C TYR A 22 13.16 11.50 -1.51
N TYR A 23 11.85 11.39 -1.70
CA TYR A 23 10.89 11.90 -0.72
C TYR A 23 10.78 10.98 0.51
N LEU A 24 11.07 11.56 1.67
CA LEU A 24 10.87 10.92 2.97
C LEU A 24 9.58 11.44 3.64
N PRO A 25 8.83 10.58 4.35
CA PRO A 25 7.71 11.02 5.16
C PRO A 25 8.14 12.04 6.22
N THR A 26 7.43 13.17 6.28
CA THR A 26 7.60 14.16 7.36
C THR A 26 6.62 13.89 8.49
N ALA A 27 6.84 14.51 9.66
CA ALA A 27 5.95 14.37 10.82
C ALA A 27 4.47 14.72 10.50
N ARG A 28 4.24 15.66 9.56
CA ARG A 28 2.89 16.06 9.14
C ARG A 28 2.16 15.02 8.30
N CYS A 29 2.90 14.09 7.68
CA CYS A 29 2.34 13.03 6.86
C CYS A 29 2.05 11.75 7.67
N MET A 30 2.42 11.71 8.95
CA MET A 30 2.25 10.52 9.77
C MET A 30 0.79 10.33 10.17
N PRO A 31 0.20 9.14 9.92
CA PRO A 31 -1.12 8.83 10.45
C PRO A 31 -1.04 8.61 11.96
N ARG A 32 -2.19 8.64 12.63
CA ARG A 32 -2.29 8.20 14.03
C ARG A 32 -1.95 6.70 14.11
N ILE A 33 -0.96 6.35 14.92
CA ILE A 33 -0.53 4.96 15.14
C ILE A 33 -1.04 4.51 16.51
N THR A 34 -1.75 3.38 16.55
CA THR A 34 -2.13 2.70 17.79
C THR A 34 -1.30 1.43 17.91
N VAL A 35 -0.65 1.23 19.05
CA VAL A 35 0.21 0.06 19.32
C VAL A 35 -0.53 -0.88 20.25
N ILE A 36 -0.70 -2.13 19.82
CA ILE A 36 -1.34 -3.19 20.61
C ILE A 36 -0.29 -4.28 20.85
N PRO A 37 0.26 -4.39 22.07
CA PRO A 37 1.19 -5.46 22.39
C PRO A 37 0.45 -6.81 22.42
N VAL A 38 1.02 -7.81 21.76
CA VAL A 38 0.54 -9.20 21.81
C VAL A 38 1.68 -10.08 22.30
N GLU A 39 1.51 -10.63 23.49
CA GLU A 39 2.55 -11.37 24.18
C GLU A 39 2.36 -12.87 24.01
N VAL A 40 3.34 -13.50 23.36
CA VAL A 40 3.48 -14.95 23.32
C VAL A 40 4.96 -15.23 23.63
N PRO A 41 5.31 -15.84 24.77
CA PRO A 41 6.71 -16.04 25.15
C PRO A 41 7.50 -16.88 24.14
N SER A 42 8.76 -16.51 23.91
CA SER A 42 9.74 -17.30 23.15
C SER A 42 10.65 -18.10 24.07
N ARG A 43 10.85 -19.39 23.79
CA ARG A 43 11.84 -20.20 24.51
C ARG A 43 13.29 -19.78 24.26
N TRP A 44 13.54 -18.99 23.22
CA TRP A 44 14.89 -18.61 22.77
C TRP A 44 15.28 -17.19 23.15
N GLY A 45 14.33 -16.34 23.54
CA GLY A 45 14.58 -14.95 23.87
C GLY A 45 14.76 -14.76 25.38
N PRO A 46 15.62 -13.83 25.81
CA PRO A 46 15.69 -13.47 27.22
C PRO A 46 14.31 -12.98 27.68
N LEU A 47 13.87 -13.44 28.86
CA LEU A 47 12.57 -13.08 29.45
C LEU A 47 11.37 -13.36 28.53
N GLY A 48 11.50 -14.28 27.57
CA GLY A 48 10.42 -14.59 26.62
C GLY A 48 10.30 -13.64 25.43
N ALA A 49 11.21 -12.67 25.28
CA ALA A 49 11.16 -11.65 24.24
C ALA A 49 11.32 -12.19 22.80
N LYS A 50 10.85 -11.42 21.82
CA LYS A 50 10.98 -11.70 20.38
C LYS A 50 11.44 -10.43 19.65
N GLY A 51 12.11 -10.61 18.51
CA GLY A 51 12.45 -9.49 17.63
C GLY A 51 11.18 -8.87 17.03
N LEU A 52 11.07 -7.53 17.08
CA LEU A 52 9.90 -6.79 16.59
C LEU A 52 10.23 -5.74 15.51
N GLY A 53 11.48 -5.26 15.46
CA GLY A 53 11.87 -4.10 14.64
C GLY A 53 11.46 -4.22 13.16
N GLU A 54 11.81 -5.34 12.52
CA GLU A 54 11.45 -5.60 11.12
C GLU A 54 9.99 -6.03 10.96
N ALA A 55 9.50 -6.92 11.83
CA ALA A 55 8.16 -7.49 11.76
C ALA A 55 7.06 -6.41 11.75
N ALA A 56 7.22 -5.36 12.56
CA ALA A 56 6.29 -4.23 12.60
C ALA A 56 6.22 -3.46 11.25
N THR A 57 7.29 -3.49 10.46
CA THR A 57 7.39 -2.75 9.20
C THR A 57 6.85 -3.53 8.01
N LEU A 58 7.02 -4.87 7.98
CA LEU A 58 6.68 -5.71 6.82
C LEU A 58 5.20 -5.62 6.42
N ALA A 59 4.29 -5.61 7.39
CA ALA A 59 2.85 -5.62 7.13
C ALA A 59 2.30 -4.26 6.63
N THR A 60 3.02 -3.17 6.88
CA THR A 60 2.48 -1.81 6.69
C THR A 60 2.24 -1.48 5.21
N ALA A 61 3.21 -1.74 4.33
CA ALA A 61 3.08 -1.42 2.90
C ALA A 61 1.94 -2.20 2.20
N PRO A 62 1.83 -3.54 2.34
CA PRO A 62 0.69 -4.26 1.77
C PRO A 62 -0.65 -3.87 2.41
N ALA A 63 -0.68 -3.53 3.70
CA ALA A 63 -1.91 -3.02 4.34
C ALA A 63 -2.39 -1.71 3.70
N ILE A 64 -1.48 -0.78 3.40
CA ILE A 64 -1.80 0.48 2.71
C ILE A 64 -2.35 0.20 1.30
N LEU A 65 -1.69 -0.66 0.51
CA LEU A 65 -2.17 -1.02 -0.83
C LEU A 65 -3.55 -1.67 -0.83
N ASN A 66 -3.80 -2.55 0.15
CA ASN A 66 -5.12 -3.15 0.34
C ASN A 66 -6.16 -2.10 0.78
N GLY A 67 -5.76 -1.11 1.58
CA GLY A 67 -6.60 0.03 1.95
C GLY A 67 -7.02 0.87 0.74
N ILE A 68 -6.09 1.16 -0.17
CA ILE A 68 -6.39 1.85 -1.44
C ILE A 68 -7.42 1.04 -2.25
N TYR A 69 -7.17 -0.26 -2.41
CA TYR A 69 -8.10 -1.13 -3.13
C TYR A 69 -9.49 -1.17 -2.47
N HIS A 70 -9.54 -1.26 -1.14
CA HIS A 70 -10.80 -1.25 -0.40
C HIS A 70 -11.56 0.08 -0.57
N ALA A 71 -10.85 1.21 -0.63
CA ALA A 71 -11.45 2.54 -0.73
C ALA A 71 -12.04 2.84 -2.11
N CYS A 72 -11.42 2.37 -3.20
CA CYS A 72 -11.81 2.80 -4.56
C CYS A 72 -11.80 1.69 -5.63
N GLY A 73 -11.51 0.44 -5.26
CA GLY A 73 -11.40 -0.68 -6.20
C GLY A 73 -10.17 -0.64 -7.12
N ALA A 74 -9.31 0.37 -6.99
CA ALA A 74 -8.07 0.49 -7.74
C ALA A 74 -6.99 -0.44 -7.17
N ARG A 75 -6.37 -1.27 -8.00
CA ARG A 75 -5.36 -2.25 -7.57
C ARG A 75 -3.97 -1.82 -8.04
N VAL A 76 -3.24 -1.15 -7.16
CA VAL A 76 -1.84 -0.78 -7.38
C VAL A 76 -0.94 -1.99 -7.08
N ARG A 77 -0.05 -2.35 -8.01
CA ARG A 77 0.87 -3.49 -7.89
C ARG A 77 2.35 -3.11 -7.92
N THR A 78 2.63 -1.83 -8.11
CA THR A 78 3.98 -1.27 -8.15
C THR A 78 4.09 -0.23 -7.06
N LEU A 79 5.13 -0.34 -6.24
CA LEU A 79 5.45 0.65 -5.22
C LEU A 79 6.45 1.69 -5.74
N PRO A 80 6.44 2.90 -5.18
CA PRO A 80 5.41 3.45 -4.30
C PRO A 80 4.06 3.68 -5.02
N ALA A 81 2.96 3.67 -4.27
CA ALA A 81 1.63 4.03 -4.77
C ALA A 81 1.50 5.57 -4.92
N THR A 82 2.26 6.13 -5.85
CA THR A 82 2.22 7.57 -6.16
C THR A 82 0.86 7.98 -6.71
N PRO A 83 0.45 9.25 -6.60
CA PRO A 83 -0.82 9.74 -7.15
C PRO A 83 -1.04 9.37 -8.61
N GLU A 84 0.01 9.39 -9.44
CA GLU A 84 -0.04 9.03 -10.85
C GLU A 84 -0.36 7.54 -11.03
N ARG A 85 0.32 6.67 -10.28
CA ARG A 85 0.08 5.22 -10.31
C ARG A 85 -1.31 4.88 -9.78
N VAL A 86 -1.79 5.57 -8.74
CA VAL A 86 -3.17 5.43 -8.25
C VAL A 86 -4.17 5.89 -9.31
N LEU A 87 -3.93 7.02 -9.98
CA LEU A 87 -4.80 7.54 -11.04
C LEU A 87 -4.91 6.57 -12.23
N VAL A 88 -3.80 5.97 -12.66
CA VAL A 88 -3.79 4.93 -13.69
C VAL A 88 -4.63 3.73 -13.22
N ALA A 89 -4.39 3.23 -12.00
CA ALA A 89 -5.13 2.10 -11.45
C ALA A 89 -6.65 2.38 -11.31
N LEU A 90 -7.03 3.61 -10.99
CA LEU A 90 -8.43 4.06 -10.94
C LEU A 90 -9.09 4.01 -12.32
N ARG A 91 -8.41 4.51 -13.36
CA ARG A 91 -8.91 4.49 -14.74
C ARG A 91 -9.13 3.05 -15.22
N GLU A 92 -8.19 2.16 -14.95
CA GLU A 92 -8.32 0.75 -15.27
C GLU A 92 -9.48 0.08 -14.52
N ALA A 93 -9.68 0.43 -13.25
CA ALA A 93 -10.82 -0.08 -12.48
C ALA A 93 -12.15 0.38 -13.05
N GLY A 94 -12.26 1.65 -13.44
CA GLY A 94 -13.43 2.20 -14.12
C GLY A 94 -13.73 1.49 -15.44
N ALA A 95 -12.72 1.28 -16.28
CA ALA A 95 -12.87 0.57 -17.56
C ALA A 95 -13.36 -0.89 -17.37
N ARG A 96 -12.83 -1.61 -16.37
CA ARG A 96 -13.29 -2.97 -16.05
C ARG A 96 -14.75 -3.00 -15.59
N ASN A 97 -15.17 -2.01 -14.80
CA ASN A 97 -16.55 -1.91 -14.31
C ASN A 97 -17.53 -1.59 -15.45
N ALA A 98 -17.16 -0.68 -16.36
CA ALA A 98 -17.95 -0.38 -17.54
C ALA A 98 -18.16 -1.61 -18.44
N GLY A 99 -17.10 -2.39 -18.68
CA GLY A 99 -17.19 -3.62 -19.46
C GLY A 99 -18.02 -4.73 -18.81
N ARG A 100 -18.07 -4.80 -17.47
CA ARG A 100 -18.97 -5.73 -16.76
C ARG A 100 -20.44 -5.32 -16.87
N SER A 101 -20.73 -4.02 -16.83
CA SER A 101 -22.09 -3.49 -16.97
C SER A 101 -22.68 -3.76 -18.36
N SER A 102 -21.89 -3.54 -19.43
CA SER A 102 -22.35 -3.82 -20.80
C SER A 102 -22.58 -5.32 -21.04
N ALA A 103 -21.69 -6.19 -20.54
CA ALA A 103 -21.86 -7.63 -20.65
C ALA A 103 -23.09 -8.16 -19.89
N ALA A 104 -23.41 -7.57 -18.73
CA ALA A 104 -24.61 -7.92 -17.97
C ALA A 104 -25.90 -7.50 -18.69
N SER A 105 -25.94 -6.29 -19.26
CA SER A 105 -27.08 -5.80 -20.06
C SER A 105 -27.35 -6.66 -21.29
N SER A 106 -26.31 -7.11 -21.99
CA SER A 106 -26.47 -7.98 -23.17
C SER A 106 -26.94 -9.39 -22.82
N ALA A 107 -26.59 -9.91 -21.63
CA ALA A 107 -27.05 -11.23 -21.18
C ALA A 107 -28.52 -11.23 -20.71
N GLU A 108 -29.03 -10.08 -20.26
CA GLU A 108 -30.42 -9.92 -19.82
C GLU A 108 -31.39 -9.76 -21.01
N GLN A 109 -30.95 -9.14 -22.11
CA GLN A 109 -31.76 -8.96 -23.33
C GLN A 109 -31.90 -10.24 -24.19
N VAL A 110 -31.13 -11.28 -23.91
CA VAL A 110 -31.16 -12.57 -24.65
C VAL A 110 -32.05 -13.61 -23.94
N ARG A 111 -32.65 -13.25 -22.80
CA ARG A 111 -33.66 -14.06 -22.08
C ARG A 111 -35.06 -13.57 -22.36
#